data_AF-A0A7C4US64-F1
#
_entry.id   AF-A0A7C4US64-F1
#
_cell.length_a   1.000
_cell.length_b   1.000
_cell.length_c   1.000
_cell.angle_alpha   90.00
_cell.angle_beta   90.00
_cell.angle_gamma   90.00
#
_symmetry.space_group_name_H-M   'P 1'
#
loop_
_entity.id
_entity.type
_entity.pdbx_description
1 polymer ?
#
loop_
_entity_poly.entity_id
_entity_poly.type
_entity_poly.pdbx_seq_one_letter_code
_entity_poly.pdbx_strand_id
1 'polypeptide(L)'
;MRTYFAKKTGGSPTFLDIGLPYPDPGRLNVIIWGRYRDNFPQPPERMYYQKTVCVSGRIELYQGVAQIEVRSPEQIVEQTAP
;
A
#
# COMPACT_ATOMS: atom_id res chain seq x y z
N MET A 1 0.56 -6.40 -8.60
CA MET A 1 0.53 -5.14 -7.82
C MET A 1 1.86 -4.41 -7.96
N ARG A 2 1.84 -3.08 -8.15
CA ARG A 2 3.04 -2.22 -8.09
C ARG A 2 3.30 -1.81 -6.64
N THR A 3 4.57 -1.74 -6.25
CA THR A 3 5.00 -1.21 -4.95
C THR A 3 6.03 -0.10 -5.15
N TYR A 4 5.99 0.96 -4.35
CA TYR A 4 6.94 2.09 -4.47
C TYR A 4 7.19 2.78 -3.14
N PHE A 5 8.45 2.84 -2.70
CA PHE A 5 8.86 3.58 -1.50
C PHE A 5 9.35 4.99 -1.85
N ALA A 6 8.57 6.00 -1.48
CA ALA A 6 8.84 7.40 -1.77
C ALA A 6 9.76 8.05 -0.72
N LYS A 7 10.98 7.51 -0.56
CA LYS A 7 11.95 7.88 0.49
C LYS A 7 12.24 9.38 0.63
N LYS A 8 12.14 10.15 -0.45
CA LYS A 8 12.45 11.60 -0.49
C LYS A 8 11.22 12.50 -0.31
N THR A 9 10.03 11.93 -0.15
CA THR A 9 8.78 12.68 0.02
C THR A 9 8.49 12.88 1.50
N GLY A 10 7.81 13.97 1.87
CA GLY A 10 7.37 14.21 3.25
C GLY A 10 6.61 13.00 3.80
N GLY A 11 7.02 12.53 4.99
CA GLY A 11 6.46 11.33 5.63
C GLY A 11 6.94 9.99 5.06
N SER A 12 7.77 9.98 4.01
CA SER A 12 8.39 8.80 3.40
C SER A 12 7.42 7.62 3.21
N PRO A 13 6.28 7.80 2.51
CA PRO A 13 5.29 6.74 2.37
C PRO A 13 5.77 5.61 1.44
N THR A 14 5.23 4.42 1.68
CA THR A 14 5.27 3.29 0.75
C THR A 14 3.89 3.11 0.15
N PHE A 15 3.83 3.01 -1.18
CA PHE A 15 2.59 2.85 -1.94
C PHE A 15 2.47 1.43 -2.47
N LEU A 16 1.28 0.85 -2.39
CA LEU A 16 0.89 -0.37 -3.09
C LEU A 16 -0.34 -0.07 -3.96
N ASP A 17 -0.20 -0.15 -5.29
CA ASP A 17 -1.29 0.12 -6.22
C ASP A 17 -2.05 -1.18 -6.56
N ILE A 18 -3.34 -1.24 -6.20
CA ILE A 18 -4.24 -2.38 -6.39
C ILE A 18 -5.23 -2.10 -7.52
N GLY A 19 -5.51 -3.14 -8.33
CA GLY A 19 -6.47 -3.09 -9.42
C GLY A 19 -5.87 -2.55 -10.72
N LEU A 20 -5.70 -1.22 -10.79
CA LEU A 20 -5.20 -0.52 -11.98
C LEU A 20 -3.78 0.05 -11.75
N PRO A 21 -2.95 0.17 -12.80
CA PRO A 21 -1.60 0.70 -12.68
C PRO A 21 -1.58 2.21 -12.47
N TYR A 22 -0.68 2.73 -11.63
CA TYR A 22 -0.36 4.16 -11.59
C TYR A 22 0.05 4.67 -13.00
N PRO A 23 -0.42 5.85 -13.45
CA PRO A 23 -1.16 6.88 -12.69
C PRO A 23 -2.70 6.80 -12.78
N ASP A 24 -3.29 5.69 -13.21
CA ASP A 24 -4.74 5.57 -13.42
C ASP A 24 -5.54 5.89 -12.14
N PRO A 25 -6.51 6.83 -12.16
CA PRO A 25 -7.25 7.26 -10.97
C PRO A 25 -8.26 6.23 -10.46
N GLY A 26 -8.65 5.24 -11.27
CA GLY A 26 -9.54 4.15 -10.86
C GLY A 26 -8.87 3.10 -9.98
N ARG A 27 -7.56 3.23 -9.70
CA ARG A 27 -6.83 2.34 -8.79
C ARG A 27 -7.22 2.58 -7.33
N LEU A 28 -7.00 1.56 -6.50
CA LEU A 28 -6.94 1.72 -5.05
C LEU A 28 -5.46 1.88 -4.64
N ASN A 29 -5.13 2.99 -3.97
CA ASN A 29 -3.78 3.26 -3.51
C ASN A 29 -3.66 2.94 -2.01
N VAL A 30 -2.90 1.91 -1.66
CA VAL A 30 -2.55 1.59 -0.28
C VAL A 30 -1.37 2.46 0.13
N ILE A 31 -1.50 3.21 1.23
CA ILE A 31 -0.43 4.05 1.77
C ILE A 31 0.03 3.53 3.14
N ILE A 32 1.33 3.28 3.25
CA ILE A 32 2.01 2.97 4.51
C ILE A 32 2.96 4.14 4.81
N TRP A 33 2.60 5.00 5.75
CA TRP A 33 3.47 6.11 6.15
C TRP A 33 4.79 5.61 6.71
N GLY A 34 5.88 6.37 6.52
CA GLY A 34 7.21 6.00 7.00
C GLY A 34 7.27 5.72 8.50
N ARG A 35 6.47 6.43 9.30
CA ARG A 35 6.32 6.20 10.75
C ARG A 35 5.76 4.82 11.14
N TYR A 36 5.15 4.10 10.20
CA TYR A 36 4.62 2.76 10.41
C TYR A 36 5.47 1.67 9.74
N ARG A 37 6.49 2.05 8.97
CA ARG A 37 7.31 1.11 8.22
C ARG A 37 8.05 0.12 9.13
N ASP A 38 8.46 0.57 10.32
CA ASP A 38 9.17 -0.25 11.30
C ASP A 38 8.26 -1.27 12.01
N ASN A 39 6.94 -1.17 11.83
CA ASN A 39 6.00 -2.20 12.30
C ASN A 39 6.04 -3.47 11.43
N PHE A 40 6.70 -3.42 10.26
CA PHE A 40 6.78 -4.53 9.32
C PHE A 40 8.10 -5.29 9.51
N PRO A 41 8.08 -6.63 9.44
CA PRO A 41 9.29 -7.44 9.61
C PRO A 41 10.31 -7.24 8.48
N GLN A 42 9.87 -6.75 7.32
CA GLN A 42 10.67 -6.45 6.15
C GLN A 42 10.11 -5.20 5.45
N PRO A 43 10.90 -4.51 4.60
CA PRO A 43 10.42 -3.46 3.73
C PRO A 43 9.08 -3.80 3.04
N PRO A 44 7.99 -3.04 3.27
CA PRO A 44 6.67 -3.38 2.71
C PRO A 44 6.67 -3.50 1.19
N GLU A 45 7.44 -2.66 0.50
CA GLU A 45 7.56 -2.71 -0.95
C GLU A 45 8.20 -4.00 -1.47
N ARG A 46 8.98 -4.70 -0.64
CA ARG A 46 9.55 -6.02 -0.95
C ARG A 46 8.58 -7.13 -0.54
N MET A 47 7.98 -7.03 0.65
CA MET A 47 7.06 -8.04 1.18
C MET A 47 5.88 -8.32 0.25
N TYR A 48 5.34 -7.27 -0.36
CA TYR A 48 4.11 -7.32 -1.14
C TYR A 48 4.33 -7.18 -2.65
N TYR A 49 5.59 -7.16 -3.09
CA TYR A 49 5.92 -7.08 -4.51
C TYR A 49 5.32 -8.28 -5.28
N GLN A 50 4.59 -7.99 -6.37
CA GLN A 50 3.93 -8.99 -7.22
C GLN A 50 2.94 -9.95 -6.52
N LYS A 51 2.49 -9.62 -5.31
CA LYS A 51 1.47 -10.41 -4.60
C LYS A 51 0.06 -9.93 -4.89
N THR A 52 -0.90 -10.84 -4.69
CA THR A 52 -2.33 -10.51 -4.55
C THR A 52 -2.64 -10.43 -3.07
N VAL A 53 -3.30 -9.36 -2.63
CA VAL A 53 -3.54 -9.10 -1.20
C VAL A 53 -4.96 -8.59 -0.96
N CYS A 54 -5.51 -8.93 0.21
CA CYS A 54 -6.62 -8.24 0.83
C CYS A 54 -6.09 -7.17 1.78
N VAL A 55 -6.64 -5.96 1.72
CA VAL A 55 -6.25 -4.85 2.59
C VAL A 55 -7.47 -4.33 3.34
N SER A 56 -7.31 -4.09 4.63
CA SER A 56 -8.34 -3.51 5.50
C SER A 56 -7.82 -2.24 6.18
N GLY A 57 -8.70 -1.29 6.47
CA GLY A 57 -8.31 0.01 6.99
C GLY A 57 -9.30 1.11 6.64
N ARG A 58 -8.95 2.34 6.99
CA ARG A 58 -9.76 3.52 6.68
C ARG A 58 -9.55 3.92 5.23
N ILE A 59 -10.65 4.00 4.48
CA ILE A 59 -10.66 4.51 3.11
C ILE A 59 -10.94 6.02 3.14
N GLU A 60 -10.18 6.77 2.34
CA GLU A 60 -10.39 8.19 2.09
C GLU A 60 -10.10 8.53 0.63
N LEU A 61 -10.59 9.69 0.17
CA LEU A 61 -10.29 10.21 -1.15
C LEU A 61 -9.17 11.24 -1.05
N TYR A 62 -8.13 11.08 -1.87
CA TYR A 62 -7.07 12.06 -2.04
C TYR A 62 -6.91 12.39 -3.51
N GLN A 63 -7.15 13.66 -3.88
CA GLN A 63 -7.12 14.12 -5.27
C GLN A 63 -7.99 13.27 -6.21
N GLY A 64 -9.14 12.78 -5.72
CA GLY A 64 -10.07 11.95 -6.50
C GLY A 64 -9.70 10.47 -6.59
N VAL A 65 -8.58 10.04 -5.99
CA VAL A 65 -8.16 8.62 -5.95
C VAL A 65 -8.49 8.03 -4.59
N ALA A 66 -9.07 6.83 -4.58
CA ALA A 66 -9.32 6.09 -3.34
C ALA A 66 -7.99 5.65 -2.72
N GLN A 67 -7.81 5.98 -1.44
CA GLN A 67 -6.64 5.63 -0.65
C GLN A 67 -7.02 4.90 0.61
N ILE A 68 -6.19 3.97 1.05
CA ILE A 68 -6.36 3.22 2.30
C ILE A 68 -5.08 3.28 3.14
N GLU A 69 -5.19 3.81 4.37
CA GLU A 69 -4.06 3.91 5.30
C GLU A 69 -3.82 2.56 6.01
N VAL A 70 -2.60 2.05 5.91
CA VAL A 70 -2.14 0.85 6.61
C VAL A 70 -1.07 1.21 7.63
N ARG A 71 -1.23 0.70 8.85
CA ARG A 71 -0.37 0.98 10.00
C ARG A 71 0.42 -0.24 10.48
N SER A 72 0.01 -1.45 10.14
CA SER A 72 0.64 -2.69 10.59
C SER A 72 0.40 -3.84 9.60
N PRO A 73 1.22 -4.90 9.61
CA PRO A 73 1.12 -6.00 8.64
C PRO A 73 -0.18 -6.80 8.74
N GLU A 74 -0.86 -6.83 9.89
CA GLU A 74 -2.11 -7.58 10.10
C GLU A 74 -3.27 -7.06 9.25
N GLN A 75 -3.18 -5.81 8.78
CA GLN A 75 -4.15 -5.21 7.88
C GLN A 75 -4.02 -5.72 6.43
N ILE A 76 -2.95 -6.44 6.10
CA ILE A 76 -2.68 -6.95 4.76
C ILE A 76 -2.54 -8.48 4.81
N VAL A 77 -3.47 -9.18 4.15
CA VAL A 77 -3.44 -10.64 4.03
C VAL A 77 -3.11 -11.00 2.60
N GLU A 78 -2.06 -11.80 2.38
CA GLU A 78 -1.77 -12.36 1.07
C GLU A 78 -2.88 -13.34 0.67
N GLN A 79 -3.46 -13.13 -0.51
CA GLN A 79 -4.37 -14.09 -1.11
C GLN A 79 -3.53 -15.11 -1.89
N THR A 80 -3.42 -16.31 -1.35
CA THR A 80 -3.04 -17.48 -2.15
C THR A 80 -4.26 -17.91 -2.96
N ALA A 81 -4.05 -18.21 -4.25
CA ALA A 81 -5.07 -18.90 -5.03
C ALA A 81 -5.45 -20.22 -4.32
N PRO A 82 -6.73 -20.61 -4.34
CA PRO A 82 -7.15 -21.91 -3.81
C PRO A 82 -6.47 -23.09 -4.54
#